data_AF-A0A2V8IMQ8-F1
#
_entry.id   AF-A0A2V8IMQ8-F1
#
_cell.length_a   1.000
_cell.length_b   1.000
_cell.length_c   1.000
_cell.angle_alpha   90.00
_cell.angle_beta   90.00
_cell.angle_gamma   90.00
#
_symmetry.space_group_name_H-M   'P 1'
#
loop_
_entity.id
_entity.type
_entity.pdbx_description
1 polymer ?
#
loop_
_entity_poly.entity_id
_entity_poly.type
_entity_poly.pdbx_seq_one_letter_code
_entity_poly.pdbx_strand_id
1 'polypeptide(L)'
;MPIRPSSSAEIRQLIDALGGPDDVRREAAVARLAVIGPRAVEHLLQDYPKASTARARAGMLRALEASGDPRAVPLARASLDDPSSSPEIISATIGVLRAFLGAAEPAVARNALDALVTVALDHARGGDTRTDALDAMRDLPASVLEPMRQTLANDPNIVVRERLTFPPEQPGLPALVWRDAVEGRLPPSPSVLKRAVSIVAPAARLIELQHVVDAIRSREAHETDAGRRAEWRTVRGAVHQALAARGSTLALYDLRDSLLEPERLPVAFLAAIEEIGDATCLEPLAAAYDVSSRSGDAWWREHVAAAFRAIVRRDGLTRRHAAVKRALTRWPEATADLMARS
;
A
#
# COMPACT_ATOMS: atom_id res chain seq x y z
N MET A 1 4.01 21.42 38.84
CA MET A 1 4.07 19.95 38.68
C MET A 1 3.00 19.54 37.69
N PRO A 2 3.32 18.85 36.59
CA PRO A 2 2.30 18.34 35.68
C PRO A 2 1.57 17.16 36.35
N ILE A 3 0.24 17.22 36.41
CA ILE A 3 -0.60 16.16 36.97
C ILE A 3 -0.58 15.00 35.96
N ARG A 4 0.00 13.86 36.37
CA ARG A 4 -0.01 12.63 35.57
C ARG A 4 -1.47 12.18 35.45
N PRO A 5 -2.04 12.01 34.23
CA PRO A 5 -3.39 11.50 34.09
C PRO A 5 -3.49 10.12 34.77
N SER A 6 -4.64 9.80 35.36
CA SER A 6 -4.87 8.47 35.92
C SER A 6 -4.74 7.42 34.81
N SER A 7 -4.28 6.21 35.14
CA SER A 7 -4.06 5.15 34.14
C SER A 7 -5.31 4.85 33.31
N SER A 8 -6.51 4.98 33.89
CA SER A 8 -7.77 4.80 33.17
C SER A 8 -8.10 5.97 32.23
N ALA A 9 -7.67 7.19 32.55
CA ALA A 9 -7.79 8.32 31.64
C ALA A 9 -6.82 8.19 30.46
N GLU A 10 -5.60 7.71 30.69
CA GLU A 10 -4.63 7.39 29.63
C GLU A 10 -5.19 6.32 28.67
N ILE A 11 -5.73 5.21 29.19
CA ILE A 11 -6.31 4.15 28.36
C ILE A 11 -7.46 4.67 27.50
N ARG A 12 -8.37 5.47 28.06
CA ARG A 12 -9.49 6.06 27.29
C ARG A 12 -8.99 6.98 26.17
N GLN A 13 -8.02 7.84 26.46
CA GLN A 13 -7.43 8.72 25.44
C GLN A 13 -6.76 7.94 24.30
N LEU A 14 -6.11 6.81 24.63
CA LEU A 14 -5.52 5.93 23.62
C LEU A 14 -6.59 5.23 22.79
N ILE A 15 -7.68 4.77 23.42
CA ILE A 15 -8.82 4.17 22.73
C ILE A 15 -9.48 5.18 21.76
N ASP A 16 -9.70 6.41 22.21
CA ASP A 16 -10.26 7.48 21.35
C ASP A 16 -9.34 7.76 20.15
N ALA A 17 -8.02 7.73 20.37
CA ALA A 17 -7.04 7.94 19.31
C ALA A 17 -7.11 6.88 18.20
N LEU A 18 -7.55 5.65 18.48
CA LEU A 18 -7.69 4.57 17.49
C LEU A 18 -8.68 4.90 16.37
N GLY A 19 -9.66 5.78 16.62
CA GLY A 19 -10.61 6.26 15.60
C GLY A 19 -10.15 7.50 14.84
N GLY A 20 -9.05 8.14 15.28
CA GLY A 20 -8.59 9.44 14.77
C GLY A 20 -8.04 9.39 13.34
N PRO A 21 -7.93 10.55 12.66
CA PRO A 21 -7.47 10.64 11.28
C PRO A 21 -5.95 10.45 11.10
N ASP A 22 -5.16 10.59 12.17
CA ASP A 22 -3.70 10.51 12.14
C ASP A 22 -3.20 9.06 12.28
N ASP A 23 -2.64 8.52 11.20
CA ASP A 23 -2.17 7.14 11.09
C ASP A 23 -1.05 6.81 12.09
N VAL A 24 -0.06 7.70 12.22
CA VAL A 24 1.08 7.51 13.13
C VAL A 24 0.60 7.50 14.58
N ARG A 25 -0.33 8.39 14.90
CA ARG A 25 -0.92 8.45 16.25
C ARG A 25 -1.74 7.20 16.58
N ARG A 26 -2.43 6.62 15.59
CA ARG A 26 -3.16 5.36 15.76
C ARG A 26 -2.22 4.19 16.03
N GLU A 27 -1.17 4.04 15.24
CA GLU A 27 -0.18 2.97 15.43
C GLU A 27 0.52 3.07 16.79
N ALA A 28 0.89 4.29 17.19
CA ALA A 28 1.43 4.56 18.52
C ALA A 28 0.44 4.17 19.63
N ALA A 29 -0.86 4.46 19.45
CA ALA A 29 -1.89 4.09 20.41
C ALA A 29 -2.07 2.57 20.52
N VAL A 30 -2.08 1.84 19.40
CA VAL A 30 -2.10 0.37 19.36
C VAL A 30 -0.93 -0.20 20.16
N ALA A 31 0.30 0.22 19.84
CA ALA A 31 1.50 -0.25 20.51
C ALA A 31 1.47 0.06 22.01
N ARG A 32 1.01 1.26 22.39
CA ARG A 32 0.93 1.69 23.79
C ARG A 32 -0.10 0.89 24.58
N LEU A 33 -1.28 0.63 24.00
CA LEU A 33 -2.31 -0.20 24.62
C LEU A 33 -1.84 -1.64 24.83
N ALA A 34 -1.12 -2.21 23.86
CA ALA A 34 -0.51 -3.54 23.99
C ALA A 34 0.49 -3.58 25.16
N VAL A 35 1.34 -2.55 25.30
CA VAL A 35 2.30 -2.43 26.41
C VAL A 35 1.63 -2.29 27.78
N ILE A 36 0.46 -1.63 27.86
CA ILE A 36 -0.31 -1.53 29.11
C ILE A 36 -0.87 -2.90 29.52
N GLY A 37 -1.13 -3.80 28.56
CA GLY A 37 -1.44 -5.20 28.81
C GLY A 37 -2.87 -5.46 29.32
N PRO A 38 -3.09 -6.41 30.25
CA PRO A 38 -4.42 -6.96 30.56
C PRO A 38 -5.50 -5.95 30.96
N ARG A 39 -5.11 -4.81 31.54
CA ARG A 39 -6.02 -3.72 31.91
C ARG A 39 -6.54 -2.97 30.68
N ALA A 40 -5.69 -2.75 29.68
CA ALA A 40 -6.12 -2.17 28.41
C ALA A 40 -7.05 -3.15 27.67
N VAL A 41 -6.76 -4.45 27.71
CA VAL A 41 -7.63 -5.49 27.13
C VAL A 41 -9.03 -5.45 27.72
N GLU A 42 -9.17 -5.33 29.03
CA GLU A 42 -10.49 -5.22 29.68
C GLU A 42 -11.29 -4.02 29.14
N HIS A 43 -10.66 -2.85 29.04
CA HIS A 43 -11.29 -1.66 28.48
C HIS A 43 -11.64 -1.82 26.99
N LEU A 44 -10.73 -2.39 26.20
CA LEU A 44 -10.96 -2.65 24.77
C LEU A 44 -12.17 -3.56 24.54
N LEU A 45 -12.29 -4.65 25.30
CA LEU A 45 -13.43 -5.56 25.22
C LEU A 45 -14.75 -4.89 25.64
N GLN A 46 -14.72 -4.05 26.68
CA GLN A 46 -15.90 -3.33 27.18
C GLN A 46 -16.37 -2.22 26.23
N ASP A 47 -15.44 -1.55 25.53
CA ASP A 47 -15.74 -0.37 24.72
C ASP A 47 -15.93 -0.69 23.23
N TYR A 48 -15.45 -1.84 22.75
CA TYR A 48 -15.69 -2.32 21.38
C TYR A 48 -17.14 -2.23 20.91
N PRO A 49 -18.15 -2.76 21.64
CA PRO A 49 -19.54 -2.67 21.18
C PRO A 49 -20.07 -1.23 21.13
N LYS A 50 -19.48 -0.31 21.91
CA LYS A 50 -19.89 1.10 22.01
C LYS A 50 -19.25 1.98 20.93
N ALA A 51 -18.18 1.51 20.30
CA ALA A 51 -17.48 2.26 19.27
C ALA A 51 -18.39 2.52 18.07
N SER A 52 -18.51 3.79 17.69
CA SER A 52 -19.43 4.29 16.66
C SER A 52 -18.89 4.20 15.23
N THR A 53 -17.59 3.96 15.05
CA THR A 53 -16.96 3.90 13.73
C THR A 53 -16.27 2.57 13.47
N ALA A 54 -16.32 2.11 12.22
CA ALA A 54 -15.61 0.91 11.77
C ALA A 54 -14.11 1.02 12.03
N ARG A 55 -13.53 2.20 11.79
CA ARG A 55 -12.12 2.49 12.05
C ARG A 55 -11.72 2.31 13.51
N ALA A 56 -12.52 2.81 14.45
CA ALA A 56 -12.27 2.64 15.87
C ALA A 56 -12.33 1.15 16.28
N ARG A 57 -13.35 0.42 15.80
CA ARG A 57 -13.48 -1.03 16.03
C ARG A 57 -12.28 -1.80 15.47
N ALA A 58 -11.87 -1.52 14.24
CA ALA A 58 -10.68 -2.14 13.62
C ALA A 58 -9.38 -1.78 14.37
N GLY A 59 -9.25 -0.54 14.86
CA GLY A 59 -8.14 -0.13 15.72
C GLY A 59 -8.11 -0.89 17.06
N MET A 60 -9.26 -1.10 17.69
CA MET A 60 -9.37 -1.89 18.93
C MET A 60 -8.99 -3.36 18.71
N LEU A 61 -9.43 -3.97 17.60
CA LEU A 61 -9.04 -5.33 17.23
C LEU A 61 -7.53 -5.44 17.02
N ARG A 62 -6.88 -4.48 16.34
CA ARG A 62 -5.41 -4.46 16.20
C ARG A 62 -4.68 -4.31 17.54
N ALA A 63 -5.22 -3.53 18.47
CA ALA A 63 -4.67 -3.45 19.83
C ALA A 63 -4.83 -4.78 20.59
N LEU A 64 -5.95 -5.47 20.42
CA LEU A 64 -6.17 -6.80 21.00
C LEU A 64 -5.24 -7.86 20.38
N GLU A 65 -5.05 -7.84 19.07
CA GLU A 65 -4.06 -8.69 18.36
C GLU A 65 -2.66 -8.49 18.95
N ALA A 66 -2.19 -7.25 19.03
CA ALA A 66 -0.87 -6.91 19.55
C ALA A 66 -0.70 -7.27 21.04
N SER A 67 -1.79 -7.34 21.81
CA SER A 67 -1.75 -7.73 23.23
C SER A 67 -1.53 -9.23 23.44
N GLY A 68 -1.93 -10.07 22.47
CA GLY A 68 -1.86 -11.53 22.58
C GLY A 68 -2.74 -12.13 23.69
N ASP A 69 -3.74 -11.40 24.21
CA ASP A 69 -4.62 -11.90 25.27
C ASP A 69 -5.76 -12.78 24.71
N PRO A 70 -5.87 -14.07 25.09
CA PRO A 70 -6.86 -15.00 24.55
C PRO A 70 -8.32 -14.57 24.70
N ARG A 71 -8.62 -13.64 25.62
CA ARG A 71 -9.97 -13.07 25.79
C ARG A 71 -10.46 -12.33 24.55
N ALA A 72 -9.58 -12.01 23.60
CA ALA A 72 -9.95 -11.42 22.32
C ALA A 72 -10.64 -12.41 21.35
N VAL A 73 -10.39 -13.73 21.47
CA VAL A 73 -10.87 -14.72 20.48
C VAL A 73 -12.40 -14.80 20.38
N PRO A 74 -13.17 -14.83 21.50
CA PRO A 74 -14.63 -14.82 21.41
C PRO A 74 -15.19 -13.57 20.70
N LEU A 75 -14.59 -12.39 20.96
CA LEU A 75 -15.00 -11.15 20.32
C LEU A 75 -14.69 -11.16 18.81
N ALA A 76 -13.51 -11.67 18.43
CA ALA A 76 -13.11 -11.82 17.05
C ALA A 76 -14.10 -12.73 16.29
N ARG A 77 -14.46 -13.87 16.87
CA ARG A 77 -15.46 -14.78 16.28
C ARG A 77 -16.82 -14.10 16.09
N ALA A 78 -17.33 -13.44 17.13
CA ALA A 78 -18.58 -12.70 17.03
C ALA A 78 -18.55 -11.61 15.95
N SER A 79 -17.38 -10.99 15.72
CA SER A 79 -17.20 -9.97 14.67
C SER A 79 -17.21 -10.56 13.25
N LEU A 80 -16.76 -11.81 13.06
CA LEU A 80 -16.89 -12.51 11.77
C LEU A 80 -18.35 -12.87 11.46
N ASP A 81 -19.12 -13.19 12.49
CA ASP A 81 -20.51 -13.63 12.37
C ASP A 81 -21.49 -12.46 12.22
N ASP A 82 -21.07 -11.23 12.55
CA ASP A 82 -21.87 -10.02 12.37
C ASP A 82 -21.96 -9.63 10.88
N PRO A 83 -23.16 -9.69 10.25
CA PRO A 83 -23.35 -9.33 8.84
C PRO A 83 -23.08 -7.84 8.56
N SER A 84 -23.06 -6.99 9.59
CA SER A 84 -22.79 -5.55 9.47
C SER A 84 -21.31 -5.20 9.53
N SER A 85 -20.43 -6.19 9.76
CA SER A 85 -18.98 -5.99 9.81
C SER A 85 -18.43 -5.52 8.46
N SER A 86 -17.86 -4.33 8.45
CA SER A 86 -17.14 -3.78 7.30
C SER A 86 -15.86 -4.59 6.98
N PRO A 87 -15.33 -4.50 5.74
CA PRO A 87 -14.07 -5.18 5.36
C PRO A 87 -12.89 -4.86 6.27
N GLU A 88 -12.78 -3.63 6.78
CA GLU A 88 -11.71 -3.20 7.70
C GLU A 88 -11.77 -3.97 9.04
N ILE A 89 -12.98 -4.21 9.56
CA ILE A 89 -13.21 -4.98 10.79
C ILE A 89 -12.86 -6.44 10.54
N ILE A 90 -13.30 -7.01 9.41
CA ILE A 90 -13.03 -8.40 9.05
C ILE A 90 -11.52 -8.65 8.93
N SER A 91 -10.79 -7.76 8.23
CA SER A 91 -9.33 -7.87 8.09
C SER A 91 -8.62 -7.84 9.45
N ALA A 92 -8.97 -6.88 10.33
CA ALA A 92 -8.41 -6.81 11.68
C ALA A 92 -8.77 -8.05 12.52
N THR A 93 -9.97 -8.59 12.33
CA THR A 93 -10.44 -9.80 13.01
C THR A 93 -9.65 -11.04 12.59
N ILE A 94 -9.36 -11.19 11.30
CA ILE A 94 -8.50 -12.25 10.77
C ILE A 94 -7.09 -12.15 11.38
N GLY A 95 -6.56 -10.93 11.51
CA GLY A 95 -5.29 -10.66 12.20
C GLY A 95 -5.28 -11.17 13.65
N VAL A 96 -6.32 -10.84 14.43
CA VAL A 96 -6.48 -11.35 15.80
C VAL A 96 -6.46 -12.88 15.81
N LEU A 97 -7.28 -13.54 14.99
CA LEU A 97 -7.35 -15.01 14.98
C LEU A 97 -6.03 -15.66 14.55
N ARG A 98 -5.34 -15.07 13.57
CA ARG A 98 -4.01 -15.52 13.12
C ARG A 98 -3.01 -15.57 14.28
N ALA A 99 -2.99 -14.54 15.12
CA ALA A 99 -2.08 -14.45 16.25
C ALA A 99 -2.24 -15.61 17.26
N PHE A 100 -3.42 -16.25 17.29
CA PHE A 100 -3.73 -17.35 18.19
C PHE A 100 -3.62 -18.75 17.57
N LEU A 101 -3.26 -18.89 16.29
CA LEU A 101 -3.06 -20.20 15.66
C LEU A 101 -1.95 -21.05 16.34
N GLY A 102 -0.96 -20.39 16.94
CA GLY A 102 0.12 -21.01 17.71
C GLY A 102 -0.03 -20.90 19.23
N ALA A 103 -1.24 -20.61 19.73
CA ALA A 103 -1.45 -20.41 21.17
C ALA A 103 -1.12 -21.69 21.97
N ALA A 104 -0.50 -21.52 23.13
CA ALA A 104 -0.15 -22.64 24.02
C ALA A 104 -1.39 -23.38 24.56
N GLU A 105 -2.52 -22.68 24.69
CA GLU A 105 -3.79 -23.27 25.08
C GLU A 105 -4.49 -23.92 23.87
N PRO A 106 -4.66 -25.26 23.84
CA PRO A 106 -5.18 -25.95 22.65
C PRO A 106 -6.59 -25.54 22.25
N ALA A 107 -7.44 -25.18 23.22
CA ALA A 107 -8.80 -24.73 22.95
C ALA A 107 -8.81 -23.39 22.20
N VAL A 108 -7.90 -22.48 22.53
CA VAL A 108 -7.77 -21.16 21.90
C VAL A 108 -7.28 -21.31 20.46
N ALA A 109 -6.21 -22.09 20.25
CA ALA A 109 -5.68 -22.35 18.92
C ALA A 109 -6.71 -23.04 18.01
N ARG A 110 -7.42 -24.04 18.52
CA ARG A 110 -8.50 -24.72 17.80
C ARG A 110 -9.63 -23.76 17.43
N ASN A 111 -10.10 -22.93 18.37
CA ASN A 111 -11.18 -21.98 18.09
C ASN A 111 -10.79 -20.93 17.05
N ALA A 112 -9.52 -20.50 17.04
CA ALA A 112 -8.99 -19.60 16.03
C ALA A 112 -8.91 -20.25 14.65
N LEU A 113 -8.40 -21.49 14.59
CA LEU A 113 -8.33 -22.28 13.37
C LEU A 113 -9.72 -22.54 12.80
N ASP A 114 -10.66 -23.03 13.62
CA ASP A 114 -12.03 -23.33 13.20
C ASP A 114 -12.71 -22.09 12.59
N ALA A 115 -12.50 -20.92 13.20
CA ALA A 115 -13.06 -19.66 12.69
C ALA A 115 -12.46 -19.27 11.32
N LEU A 116 -11.14 -19.38 11.15
CA LEU A 116 -10.47 -19.08 9.89
C LEU A 116 -10.82 -20.08 8.78
N VAL A 117 -10.91 -21.37 9.10
CA VAL A 117 -11.39 -22.43 8.19
C VAL A 117 -12.83 -22.14 7.75
N THR A 118 -13.70 -21.78 8.70
CA THR A 118 -15.10 -21.43 8.39
C THR A 118 -15.17 -20.28 7.38
N VAL A 119 -14.39 -19.21 7.58
CA VAL A 119 -14.33 -18.08 6.64
C VAL A 119 -13.78 -18.50 5.28
N ALA A 120 -12.69 -19.27 5.25
CA ALA A 120 -12.04 -19.68 4.01
C ALA A 120 -12.95 -20.55 3.11
N LEU A 121 -13.78 -21.41 3.72
CA LEU A 121 -14.65 -22.35 3.00
C LEU A 121 -16.06 -21.79 2.72
N ASP A 122 -16.42 -20.63 3.26
CA ASP A 122 -17.73 -20.02 3.06
C ASP A 122 -17.85 -19.33 1.70
N HIS A 123 -18.52 -19.99 0.74
CA HIS A 123 -18.75 -19.47 -0.61
C HIS A 123 -19.67 -18.23 -0.66
N ALA A 124 -20.40 -17.91 0.42
CA ALA A 124 -21.19 -16.69 0.48
C ALA A 124 -20.32 -15.45 0.76
N ARG A 125 -19.07 -15.64 1.21
CA ARG A 125 -18.12 -14.54 1.44
C ARG A 125 -17.37 -14.17 0.17
N GLY A 126 -17.00 -12.88 0.07
CA GLY A 126 -16.19 -12.36 -1.03
C GLY A 126 -14.82 -13.04 -1.10
N GLY A 127 -14.30 -13.19 -2.33
CA GLY A 127 -13.01 -13.85 -2.59
C GLY A 127 -11.86 -13.30 -1.74
N ASP A 128 -11.77 -11.98 -1.60
CA ASP A 128 -10.70 -11.31 -0.85
C ASP A 128 -10.66 -11.75 0.61
N THR A 129 -11.81 -11.72 1.31
CA THR A 129 -11.94 -12.17 2.69
C THR A 129 -11.56 -13.65 2.86
N ARG A 130 -11.97 -14.50 1.91
CA ARG A 130 -11.61 -15.92 1.92
C ARG A 130 -10.11 -16.10 1.75
N THR A 131 -9.49 -15.31 0.86
CA THR A 131 -8.04 -15.36 0.66
C THR A 131 -7.24 -14.82 1.83
N ASP A 132 -7.72 -13.79 2.54
CA ASP A 132 -7.08 -13.28 3.75
C ASP A 132 -7.06 -14.34 4.86
N ALA A 133 -8.14 -15.10 5.02
CA ALA A 133 -8.19 -16.21 5.96
C ALA A 133 -7.22 -17.34 5.57
N LEU A 134 -7.11 -17.66 4.28
CA LEU A 134 -6.14 -18.65 3.79
C LEU A 134 -4.70 -18.19 4.00
N ASP A 135 -4.41 -16.91 3.78
CA ASP A 135 -3.09 -16.32 4.03
C ASP A 135 -2.73 -16.38 5.52
N ALA A 136 -3.69 -16.17 6.42
CA ALA A 136 -3.50 -16.29 7.86
C ALA A 136 -3.07 -17.70 8.30
N MET A 137 -3.60 -18.74 7.65
CA MET A 137 -3.33 -20.15 7.99
C MET A 137 -2.12 -20.74 7.26
N ARG A 138 -1.51 -20.02 6.32
CA ARG A 138 -0.55 -20.56 5.37
C ARG A 138 0.72 -21.15 6.00
N ASP A 139 1.10 -20.67 7.18
CA ASP A 139 2.28 -21.12 7.92
C ASP A 139 2.04 -22.41 8.73
N LEU A 140 0.80 -22.95 8.72
CA LEU A 140 0.46 -24.19 9.41
C LEU A 140 1.10 -25.41 8.73
N PRO A 141 1.33 -26.50 9.48
CA PRO A 141 1.86 -27.74 8.93
C PRO A 141 1.04 -28.26 7.75
N ALA A 142 1.70 -28.87 6.76
CA ALA A 142 1.05 -29.40 5.57
C ALA A 142 -0.09 -30.38 5.89
N SER A 143 0.03 -31.15 6.98
CA SER A 143 -1.02 -32.06 7.45
C SER A 143 -2.33 -31.37 7.82
N VAL A 144 -2.28 -30.10 8.24
CA VAL A 144 -3.46 -29.28 8.56
C VAL A 144 -4.06 -28.67 7.30
N LEU A 145 -3.21 -28.24 6.36
CA LEU A 145 -3.65 -27.53 5.15
C LEU A 145 -4.09 -28.46 4.02
N GLU A 146 -3.63 -29.72 3.99
CA GLU A 146 -3.90 -30.64 2.89
C GLU A 146 -5.39 -30.95 2.67
N PRO A 147 -6.20 -31.22 3.72
CA PRO A 147 -7.64 -31.37 3.55
C PRO A 147 -8.28 -30.12 2.92
N MET A 148 -7.82 -28.93 3.31
CA MET A 148 -8.32 -27.68 2.74
C MET A 148 -7.94 -27.53 1.26
N ARG A 149 -6.70 -27.88 0.88
CA ARG A 149 -6.27 -27.86 -0.53
C ARG A 149 -7.17 -28.75 -1.39
N GLN A 150 -7.51 -29.93 -0.90
CA GLN A 150 -8.40 -30.86 -1.58
C GLN A 150 -9.82 -30.30 -1.74
N THR A 151 -10.36 -29.67 -0.69
CA THR A 151 -11.67 -29.01 -0.76
C THR A 151 -11.67 -27.83 -1.75
N LEU A 152 -10.62 -27.02 -1.74
CA LEU A 152 -10.50 -25.81 -2.56
C LEU A 152 -10.07 -26.07 -4.01
N ALA A 153 -9.62 -27.29 -4.34
CA ALA A 153 -9.21 -27.64 -5.71
C ALA A 153 -10.32 -27.40 -6.74
N ASN A 154 -11.59 -27.50 -6.32
CA ASN A 154 -12.77 -27.28 -7.16
C ASN A 154 -13.44 -25.93 -6.89
N ASP A 155 -12.78 -25.00 -6.19
CA ASP A 155 -13.36 -23.69 -5.92
C ASP A 155 -13.63 -22.93 -7.23
N PRO A 156 -14.82 -22.32 -7.40
CA PRO A 156 -15.12 -21.53 -8.59
C PRO A 156 -14.25 -20.28 -8.69
N ASN A 157 -13.73 -19.76 -7.58
CA ASN A 157 -12.80 -18.65 -7.57
C ASN A 157 -11.37 -19.15 -7.73
N ILE A 158 -10.77 -18.85 -8.89
CA ILE A 158 -9.40 -19.23 -9.22
C ILE A 158 -8.36 -18.72 -8.21
N VAL A 159 -8.56 -17.51 -7.67
CA VAL A 159 -7.63 -16.90 -6.71
C VAL A 159 -7.66 -17.65 -5.38
N VAL A 160 -8.84 -18.12 -4.95
CA VAL A 160 -9.00 -18.95 -3.75
C VAL A 160 -8.39 -20.35 -3.98
N ARG A 161 -8.71 -20.97 -5.11
CA ARG A 161 -8.22 -22.31 -5.51
C ARG A 161 -6.70 -22.41 -5.48
N GLU A 162 -6.02 -21.38 -5.97
CA GLU A 162 -4.56 -21.38 -6.11
C GLU A 162 -3.82 -20.93 -4.84
N ARG A 163 -4.55 -20.42 -3.83
CA ARG A 163 -3.94 -19.65 -2.74
C ARG A 163 -2.99 -20.44 -1.85
N LEU A 164 -3.32 -21.69 -1.55
CA LEU A 164 -2.49 -22.60 -0.72
C LEU A 164 -1.58 -23.52 -1.55
N THR A 165 -1.69 -23.49 -2.87
CA THR A 165 -0.92 -24.31 -3.82
C THR A 165 0.46 -23.72 -4.04
N PHE A 166 0.53 -22.40 -4.14
CA PHE A 166 1.80 -21.69 -4.26
C PHE A 166 2.30 -21.28 -2.87
N PRO A 167 3.61 -21.44 -2.58
CA PRO A 167 4.17 -20.86 -1.37
C PRO A 167 3.85 -19.36 -1.33
N PRO A 168 3.75 -18.74 -0.14
CA PRO A 168 3.74 -17.29 -0.10
C PRO A 168 5.00 -16.84 -0.84
N GLU A 169 4.93 -15.75 -1.60
CA GLU A 169 6.17 -15.15 -2.04
C GLU A 169 6.98 -14.80 -0.81
N GLN A 170 7.96 -15.65 -0.50
CA GLN A 170 8.96 -15.31 0.46
C GLN A 170 9.60 -14.04 -0.09
N PRO A 171 9.58 -12.91 0.63
CA PRO A 171 10.41 -11.80 0.25
C PRO A 171 11.84 -12.36 0.26
N GLY A 172 12.43 -12.54 -0.92
CA GLY A 172 13.85 -12.81 -1.01
C GLY A 172 14.60 -11.70 -0.26
N LEU A 173 15.80 -11.99 0.25
CA LEU A 173 16.65 -10.96 0.84
C LEU A 173 16.67 -9.74 -0.10
N PRO A 174 16.39 -8.51 0.37
CA PRO A 174 16.28 -7.33 -0.50
C PRO A 174 17.44 -7.18 -1.49
N ALA A 175 18.66 -7.52 -1.06
CA ALA A 175 19.85 -7.51 -1.90
C ALA A 175 19.83 -8.55 -3.03
N LEU A 176 19.28 -9.75 -2.79
CA LEU A 176 19.13 -10.80 -3.81
C LEU A 176 18.08 -10.41 -4.85
N VAL A 177 16.91 -9.95 -4.38
CA VAL A 177 15.83 -9.45 -5.26
C VAL A 177 16.32 -8.29 -6.11
N TRP A 178 17.09 -7.37 -5.52
CA TRP A 178 17.71 -6.27 -6.24
C TRP A 178 18.66 -6.75 -7.33
N ARG A 179 19.58 -7.66 -7.00
CA ARG A 179 20.55 -8.22 -7.96
C ARG A 179 19.83 -8.90 -9.13
N ASP A 180 18.82 -9.72 -8.86
CA ASP A 180 18.04 -10.38 -9.90
C ASP A 180 17.29 -9.36 -10.78
N ALA A 181 16.72 -8.32 -10.17
CA ALA A 181 16.03 -7.26 -10.91
C ALA A 181 16.96 -6.45 -11.82
N VAL A 182 18.19 -6.18 -11.38
CA VAL A 182 19.24 -5.53 -12.20
C VAL A 182 19.60 -6.38 -13.43
N GLU A 183 19.51 -7.71 -13.30
CA GLU A 183 19.70 -8.67 -14.39
C GLU A 183 18.42 -8.93 -15.21
N GLY A 184 17.36 -8.14 -14.99
CA GLY A 184 16.09 -8.23 -15.70
C GLY A 184 15.14 -9.33 -15.20
N ARG A 185 15.49 -10.05 -14.13
CA ARG A 185 14.65 -11.08 -13.52
C ARG A 185 13.84 -10.48 -12.38
N LEU A 186 12.63 -10.02 -12.70
CA LEU A 186 11.72 -9.46 -11.71
C LEU A 186 11.00 -10.56 -10.91
N PRO A 187 10.73 -10.34 -9.60
CA PRO A 187 9.87 -11.24 -8.83
C PRO A 187 8.44 -11.24 -9.40
N PRO A 188 7.62 -12.28 -9.13
CA PRO A 188 6.25 -12.33 -9.61
C PRO A 188 5.39 -11.16 -9.09
N SER A 189 5.64 -10.69 -7.87
CA SER A 189 4.90 -9.60 -7.25
C SER A 189 5.65 -8.28 -7.21
N PRO A 190 4.95 -7.20 -7.59
CA PRO A 190 5.44 -5.83 -7.41
C PRO A 190 5.79 -5.52 -5.96
N SER A 191 5.04 -6.04 -4.98
CA SER A 191 5.23 -5.71 -3.56
C SER A 191 6.59 -6.17 -3.01
N VAL A 192 7.10 -7.31 -3.50
CA VAL A 192 8.42 -7.84 -3.15
C VAL A 192 9.52 -6.91 -3.67
N LEU A 193 9.42 -6.49 -4.94
CA LEU A 193 10.38 -5.54 -5.51
C LEU A 193 10.29 -4.17 -4.85
N LYS A 194 9.09 -3.67 -4.53
CA LYS A 194 8.89 -2.39 -3.84
C LYS A 194 9.67 -2.32 -2.52
N ARG A 195 9.62 -3.39 -1.72
CA ARG A 195 10.41 -3.49 -0.47
C ARG A 195 11.91 -3.50 -0.72
N ALA A 196 12.37 -4.21 -1.75
CA ALA A 196 13.77 -4.21 -2.13
C ALA A 196 14.26 -2.82 -2.57
N VAL A 197 13.46 -2.12 -3.38
CA VAL A 197 13.71 -0.73 -3.82
C VAL A 197 13.84 0.19 -2.60
N SER A 198 12.91 0.16 -1.65
CA SER A 198 12.96 1.06 -0.47
C SER A 198 14.21 0.87 0.41
N ILE A 199 14.82 -0.32 0.39
CA ILE A 199 15.99 -0.67 1.20
C ILE A 199 17.29 -0.43 0.45
N VAL A 200 17.37 -0.86 -0.82
CA VAL A 200 18.63 -0.94 -1.57
C VAL A 200 18.86 0.27 -2.47
N ALA A 201 17.81 0.87 -3.03
CA ALA A 201 17.92 1.95 -4.02
C ALA A 201 18.72 3.18 -3.55
N PRO A 202 18.66 3.63 -2.27
CA PRO A 202 19.45 4.76 -1.81
C PRO A 202 20.97 4.56 -1.96
N ALA A 203 21.45 3.32 -1.86
CA ALA A 203 22.87 2.98 -1.93
C ALA A 203 23.29 2.28 -3.24
N ALA A 204 22.34 1.92 -4.10
CA ALA A 204 22.59 1.25 -5.38
C ALA A 204 23.43 2.12 -6.35
N ARG A 205 23.94 1.54 -7.43
CA ARG A 205 24.59 2.33 -8.50
C ARG A 205 23.53 2.94 -9.42
N LEU A 206 23.78 4.14 -9.98
CA LEU A 206 22.81 4.80 -10.87
C LEU A 206 22.43 3.94 -12.07
N ILE A 207 23.39 3.21 -12.64
CA ILE A 207 23.16 2.30 -13.76
C ILE A 207 22.29 1.09 -13.37
N GLU A 208 22.35 0.64 -12.11
CA GLU A 208 21.49 -0.44 -11.60
C GLU A 208 20.05 0.04 -11.48
N LEU A 209 19.84 1.27 -10.97
CA LEU A 209 18.51 1.87 -10.90
C LEU A 209 17.88 1.95 -12.31
N GLN A 210 18.65 2.35 -13.32
CA GLN A 210 18.20 2.37 -14.72
C GLN A 210 17.81 1.01 -15.25
N HIS A 211 18.67 -0.01 -15.08
CA HIS A 211 18.34 -1.37 -15.52
C HIS A 211 17.05 -1.87 -14.87
N VAL A 212 16.83 -1.54 -13.59
CA VAL A 212 15.58 -1.88 -12.90
C VAL A 212 14.39 -1.11 -13.49
N VAL A 213 14.52 0.19 -13.83
CA VAL A 213 13.47 0.94 -14.55
C VAL A 213 13.12 0.24 -15.86
N ASP A 214 14.11 -0.11 -16.67
CA ASP A 214 13.90 -0.74 -17.97
C ASP A 214 13.25 -2.12 -17.85
N ALA A 215 13.67 -2.91 -16.85
CA ALA A 215 13.08 -4.21 -16.55
C ALA A 215 11.60 -4.08 -16.14
N ILE A 216 11.28 -3.13 -15.24
CA ILE A 216 9.90 -2.88 -14.79
C ILE A 216 9.05 -2.38 -15.95
N ARG A 217 9.56 -1.44 -16.77
CA ARG A 217 8.85 -0.93 -17.95
C ARG A 217 8.48 -2.05 -18.91
N SER A 218 9.45 -2.94 -19.18
CA SER A 218 9.22 -4.11 -20.03
C SER A 218 8.14 -5.03 -19.44
N ARG A 219 8.20 -5.34 -18.14
CA ARG A 219 7.18 -6.16 -17.46
C ARG A 219 5.80 -5.52 -17.46
N GLU A 220 5.71 -4.22 -17.21
CA GLU A 220 4.46 -3.46 -17.21
C GLU A 220 3.78 -3.49 -18.58
N ALA A 221 4.54 -3.35 -19.67
CA ALA A 221 4.02 -3.40 -21.03
C ALA A 221 3.44 -4.78 -21.42
N HIS A 222 3.97 -5.86 -20.84
CA HIS A 222 3.50 -7.23 -21.07
C HIS A 222 2.42 -7.68 -20.07
N GLU A 223 2.13 -6.89 -19.03
CA GLU A 223 1.13 -7.23 -18.02
C GLU A 223 -0.26 -6.94 -18.55
N THR A 224 -1.11 -7.98 -18.64
CA THR A 224 -2.47 -7.86 -19.17
C THR A 224 -3.47 -7.41 -18.10
N ASP A 225 -3.21 -7.74 -16.83
CA ASP A 225 -4.05 -7.33 -15.71
C ASP A 225 -3.82 -5.86 -15.35
N ALA A 226 -4.90 -5.07 -15.35
CA ALA A 226 -4.82 -3.63 -15.10
C ALA A 226 -4.39 -3.28 -13.66
N GLY A 227 -4.78 -4.09 -12.68
CA GLY A 227 -4.42 -3.89 -11.28
C GLY A 227 -2.92 -4.11 -11.07
N ARG A 228 -2.40 -5.27 -11.51
CA ARG A 228 -0.97 -5.59 -11.46
C ARG A 228 -0.14 -4.63 -12.28
N ARG A 229 -0.62 -4.17 -13.44
CA ARG A 229 0.06 -3.12 -14.22
C ARG A 229 0.21 -1.83 -13.42
N ALA A 230 -0.84 -1.39 -12.71
CA ALA A 230 -0.79 -0.21 -11.85
C ALA A 230 0.17 -0.38 -10.65
N GLU A 231 0.24 -1.59 -10.08
CA GLU A 231 1.22 -1.91 -9.04
C GLU A 231 2.65 -1.85 -9.57
N TRP A 232 2.95 -2.44 -10.74
CA TRP A 232 4.27 -2.34 -11.38
C TRP A 232 4.65 -0.89 -11.66
N ARG A 233 3.71 -0.09 -12.16
CA ARG A 233 3.90 1.35 -12.38
C ARG A 233 4.24 2.07 -11.08
N THR A 234 3.60 1.70 -9.96
CA THR A 234 3.93 2.25 -8.64
C THR A 234 5.38 1.94 -8.24
N VAL A 235 5.88 0.74 -8.54
CA VAL A 235 7.29 0.39 -8.28
C VAL A 235 8.23 1.16 -9.20
N ARG A 236 7.90 1.28 -10.51
CA ARG A 236 8.69 2.09 -11.47
C ARG A 236 8.85 3.53 -10.98
N GLY A 237 7.77 4.13 -10.48
CA GLY A 237 7.78 5.48 -9.91
C GLY A 237 8.70 5.62 -8.68
N ALA A 238 8.74 4.62 -7.80
CA ALA A 238 9.64 4.63 -6.65
C ALA A 238 11.12 4.57 -7.05
N VAL A 239 11.45 3.83 -8.11
CA VAL A 239 12.83 3.78 -8.65
C VAL A 239 13.22 5.12 -9.29
N HIS A 240 12.30 5.75 -10.03
CA HIS A 240 12.51 7.11 -10.54
C HIS A 240 12.73 8.14 -9.44
N GLN A 241 11.99 8.05 -8.34
CA GLN A 241 12.20 8.93 -7.19
C GLN A 241 13.58 8.71 -6.57
N ALA A 242 14.09 7.47 -6.52
CA ALA A 242 15.44 7.19 -6.03
C ALA A 242 16.54 7.74 -6.95
N LEU A 243 16.32 7.74 -8.28
CA LEU A 243 17.20 8.44 -9.24
C LEU A 243 17.16 9.95 -9.04
N ALA A 244 15.95 10.50 -8.87
CA ALA A 244 15.71 11.93 -8.71
C ALA A 244 16.36 12.49 -7.44
N ALA A 245 16.22 11.79 -6.31
CA ALA A 245 16.84 12.12 -5.02
C ALA A 245 18.38 12.19 -5.08
N ARG A 246 18.98 11.67 -6.16
CA ARG A 246 20.42 11.69 -6.42
C ARG A 246 20.81 12.65 -7.55
N GLY A 247 19.87 13.48 -8.01
CA GLY A 247 20.06 14.44 -9.10
C GLY A 247 20.32 13.80 -10.47
N SER A 248 19.94 12.53 -10.66
CA SER A 248 20.28 11.78 -11.87
C SER A 248 19.18 11.83 -12.92
N THR A 249 19.46 12.39 -14.09
CA THR A 249 18.54 12.47 -15.24
C THR A 249 18.55 11.22 -16.13
N LEU A 250 19.24 10.15 -15.73
CA LEU A 250 19.53 8.99 -16.58
C LEU A 250 18.28 8.29 -17.14
N ALA A 251 17.16 8.32 -16.41
CA ALA A 251 15.88 7.74 -16.82
C ALA A 251 14.81 8.79 -17.21
N LEU A 252 15.22 10.04 -17.45
CA LEU A 252 14.29 11.15 -17.71
C LEU A 252 13.45 10.92 -18.98
N TYR A 253 14.01 10.20 -19.96
CA TYR A 253 13.29 9.80 -21.16
C TYR A 253 12.05 8.96 -20.83
N ASP A 254 12.16 7.99 -19.91
CA ASP A 254 11.04 7.15 -19.48
C ASP A 254 9.98 7.96 -18.71
N LEU A 255 10.40 8.85 -17.82
CA LEU A 255 9.47 9.77 -17.12
C LEU A 255 8.66 10.60 -18.11
N ARG A 256 9.33 11.14 -19.13
CA ARG A 256 8.70 11.97 -20.16
C ARG A 256 7.72 11.18 -21.02
N ASP A 257 8.12 10.00 -21.48
CA ASP A 257 7.25 9.13 -22.28
C ASP A 257 6.01 8.71 -21.47
N SER A 258 6.19 8.42 -20.17
CA SER A 258 5.10 8.06 -19.26
C SER A 258 4.02 9.14 -19.16
N LEU A 259 4.38 10.43 -19.23
CA LEU A 259 3.42 11.54 -19.17
C LEU A 259 2.52 11.63 -20.42
N LEU A 260 2.91 10.97 -21.50
CA LEU A 260 2.12 10.93 -22.75
C LEU A 260 1.10 9.80 -22.75
N GLU A 261 1.20 8.85 -21.82
CA GLU A 261 0.23 7.79 -21.66
C GLU A 261 -1.08 8.34 -21.06
N PRO A 262 -2.26 7.82 -21.50
CA PRO A 262 -3.55 8.28 -21.01
C PRO A 262 -3.82 7.88 -19.55
N GLU A 263 -3.13 6.86 -19.03
CA GLU A 263 -3.28 6.39 -17.66
C GLU A 263 -2.70 7.36 -16.63
N ARG A 264 -3.38 7.48 -15.49
CA ARG A 264 -2.90 8.28 -14.36
C ARG A 264 -1.60 7.70 -13.82
N LEU A 265 -0.56 8.54 -13.75
CA LEU A 265 0.72 8.14 -13.16
C LEU A 265 0.68 8.24 -11.62
N PRO A 266 1.45 7.40 -10.92
CA PRO A 266 1.71 7.56 -9.49
C PRO A 266 2.38 8.91 -9.16
N VAL A 267 2.11 9.45 -7.97
CA VAL A 267 2.72 10.71 -7.47
C VAL A 267 4.24 10.71 -7.58
N ALA A 268 4.87 9.56 -7.36
CA ALA A 268 6.32 9.42 -7.39
C ALA A 268 6.94 9.82 -8.75
N PHE A 269 6.20 9.66 -9.86
CA PHE A 269 6.65 10.16 -11.17
C PHE A 269 6.70 11.69 -11.19
N LEU A 270 5.64 12.35 -10.74
CA LEU A 270 5.58 13.81 -10.72
C LEU A 270 6.60 14.39 -9.75
N ALA A 271 6.80 13.77 -8.58
CA ALA A 271 7.85 14.16 -7.64
C ALA A 271 9.25 14.04 -8.27
N ALA A 272 9.51 12.96 -9.02
CA ALA A 272 10.78 12.81 -9.75
C ALA A 272 10.93 13.88 -10.85
N ILE A 273 9.89 14.15 -11.63
CA ILE A 273 9.91 15.20 -12.67
C ILE A 273 10.11 16.58 -12.06
N GLU A 274 9.50 16.86 -10.90
CA GLU A 274 9.70 18.11 -10.17
C GLU A 274 11.19 18.32 -9.83
N GLU A 275 11.88 17.27 -9.40
CA GLU A 275 13.27 17.32 -8.94
C GLU A 275 14.32 17.30 -10.06
N ILE A 276 14.11 16.50 -11.13
CA ILE A 276 15.11 16.29 -12.20
C ILE A 276 14.61 16.56 -13.62
N GLY A 277 13.36 17.00 -13.80
CA GLY A 277 12.82 17.33 -15.11
C GLY A 277 13.59 18.42 -15.84
N ASP A 278 13.49 18.48 -17.16
CA ASP A 278 14.10 19.55 -17.95
C ASP A 278 13.07 20.20 -18.88
N ALA A 279 13.51 21.16 -19.68
CA ALA A 279 12.66 21.84 -20.65
C ALA A 279 11.93 20.89 -21.63
N THR A 280 12.39 19.65 -21.82
CA THR A 280 11.72 18.66 -22.69
C THR A 280 10.45 18.08 -22.08
N CYS A 281 10.25 18.21 -20.76
CA CYS A 281 9.04 17.77 -20.06
C CYS A 281 7.87 18.77 -20.16
N LEU A 282 8.11 20.02 -20.58
CA LEU A 282 7.09 21.08 -20.56
C LEU A 282 5.89 20.79 -21.47
N GLU A 283 6.12 20.25 -22.67
CA GLU A 283 5.05 19.89 -23.59
C GLU A 283 4.17 18.74 -23.04
N PRO A 284 4.73 17.60 -22.59
CA PRO A 284 3.95 16.55 -21.92
C PRO A 284 3.20 17.04 -20.67
N LEU A 285 3.82 17.87 -19.83
CA LEU A 285 3.17 18.41 -18.63
C LEU A 285 2.02 19.35 -18.98
N ALA A 286 2.16 20.20 -20.00
CA ALA A 286 1.07 21.04 -20.49
C ALA A 286 -0.10 20.20 -21.03
N ALA A 287 0.20 19.12 -21.76
CA ALA A 287 -0.80 18.17 -22.23
C ALA A 287 -1.56 17.50 -21.06
N ALA A 288 -0.83 17.00 -20.06
CA ALA A 288 -1.42 16.38 -18.87
C ALA A 288 -2.28 17.38 -18.07
N TYR A 289 -1.82 18.63 -17.97
CA TYR A 289 -2.57 19.71 -17.30
C TYR A 289 -3.89 20.01 -18.02
N ASP A 290 -3.86 20.09 -19.34
CA ASP A 290 -5.06 20.31 -20.17
C ASP A 290 -6.09 19.19 -19.99
N VAL A 291 -5.65 17.92 -20.05
CA VAL A 291 -6.51 16.75 -19.82
C VAL A 291 -7.13 16.80 -18.41
N SER A 292 -6.32 17.08 -17.38
CA SER A 292 -6.78 17.16 -15.99
C SER A 292 -7.78 18.30 -15.74
N SER A 293 -7.64 19.40 -16.48
CA SER A 293 -8.54 20.55 -16.39
C SER A 293 -9.91 20.20 -16.96
N ARG A 294 -9.96 19.42 -18.04
CA ARG A 294 -11.20 18.94 -18.65
C ARG A 294 -11.90 17.86 -17.84
N SER A 295 -11.15 16.99 -17.15
CA SER A 295 -11.72 15.93 -16.30
C SER A 295 -12.16 16.42 -14.92
N GLY A 296 -11.70 17.59 -14.48
CA GLY A 296 -11.98 18.14 -13.15
C GLY A 296 -11.14 17.54 -12.02
N ASP A 297 -10.07 16.79 -12.33
CA ASP A 297 -9.15 16.24 -11.33
C ASP A 297 -8.21 17.33 -10.78
N ALA A 298 -8.73 18.10 -9.82
CA ALA A 298 -8.04 19.24 -9.24
C ALA A 298 -6.73 18.87 -8.56
N TRP A 299 -6.69 17.70 -7.89
CA TRP A 299 -5.50 17.23 -7.21
C TRP A 299 -4.39 16.89 -8.20
N TRP A 300 -4.71 16.17 -9.28
CA TRP A 300 -3.73 15.80 -10.30
C TRP A 300 -3.21 17.03 -11.02
N ARG A 301 -4.12 17.94 -11.38
CA ARG A 301 -3.82 19.22 -12.01
C ARG A 301 -2.81 20.04 -11.20
N GLU A 302 -2.96 20.08 -9.87
CA GLU A 302 -2.06 20.82 -8.98
C GLU A 302 -0.65 20.21 -8.97
N HIS A 303 -0.52 18.89 -8.92
CA HIS A 303 0.79 18.23 -8.94
C HIS A 303 1.50 18.38 -10.30
N VAL A 304 0.76 18.30 -11.41
CA VAL A 304 1.32 18.56 -12.75
C VAL A 304 1.81 20.01 -12.85
N ALA A 305 1.05 20.96 -12.31
CA ALA A 305 1.46 22.36 -12.28
C ALA A 305 2.69 22.61 -11.41
N ALA A 306 2.80 21.95 -10.25
CA ALA A 306 3.97 22.03 -9.40
C ALA A 306 5.24 21.59 -10.15
N ALA A 307 5.19 20.43 -10.80
CA ALA A 307 6.29 19.90 -11.60
C ALA A 307 6.69 20.85 -12.75
N PHE A 308 5.72 21.37 -13.50
CA PHE A 308 5.99 22.33 -14.59
C PHE A 308 6.69 23.59 -14.07
N ARG A 309 6.18 24.17 -12.97
CA ARG A 309 6.72 25.40 -12.38
C ARG A 309 8.08 25.18 -11.75
N ALA A 310 8.34 24.00 -11.17
CA ALA A 310 9.66 23.67 -10.64
C ALA A 310 10.72 23.71 -11.73
N ILE A 311 10.44 23.10 -12.90
CA ILE A 311 11.35 23.13 -14.06
C ILE A 311 11.56 24.56 -14.55
N VAL A 312 10.47 25.31 -14.77
CA VAL A 312 10.56 26.71 -15.25
C VAL A 312 11.41 27.58 -14.33
N ARG A 313 11.21 27.46 -13.01
CA ARG A 313 11.98 28.23 -12.02
C ARG A 313 13.44 27.78 -11.94
N ARG A 314 13.70 26.47 -11.85
CA ARG A 314 15.05 25.90 -11.76
C ARG A 314 15.90 26.29 -12.96
N ASP A 315 15.33 26.21 -14.16
CA ASP A 315 16.06 26.42 -15.41
C ASP A 315 15.96 27.88 -15.91
N GLY A 316 15.27 28.77 -15.18
CA GLY A 316 15.12 30.18 -15.55
C GLY A 316 14.37 30.41 -16.87
N LEU A 317 13.42 29.53 -17.20
CA LEU A 317 12.75 29.55 -18.50
C LEU A 317 11.73 30.69 -18.57
N THR A 318 11.83 31.51 -19.60
CA THR A 318 10.86 32.59 -19.85
C THR A 318 9.91 32.21 -20.98
N ARG A 319 8.83 32.99 -21.16
CA ARG A 319 7.91 32.86 -22.32
C ARG A 319 8.62 32.93 -23.69
N ARG A 320 9.86 33.45 -23.74
CA ARG A 320 10.65 33.53 -24.97
C ARG A 320 11.38 32.22 -25.30
N HIS A 321 11.52 31.31 -24.33
CA HIS A 321 12.23 30.05 -24.48
C HIS A 321 11.52 29.13 -25.48
N ALA A 322 12.29 28.40 -26.29
CA ALA A 322 11.74 27.60 -27.39
C ALA A 322 10.76 26.52 -26.91
N ALA A 323 11.08 25.81 -25.82
CA ALA A 323 10.20 24.79 -25.27
C ALA A 323 8.86 25.37 -24.75
N VAL A 324 8.90 26.53 -24.09
CA VAL A 324 7.70 27.23 -23.61
C VAL A 324 6.86 27.73 -24.79
N LYS A 325 7.50 28.23 -25.85
CA LYS A 325 6.80 28.61 -27.09
C LYS A 325 6.09 27.42 -27.73
N ARG A 326 6.76 26.26 -27.85
CA ARG A 326 6.14 25.05 -28.41
C ARG A 326 4.93 24.60 -27.57
N ALA A 327 5.06 24.59 -26.25
CA ALA A 327 3.95 24.29 -25.35
C ALA A 327 2.80 25.30 -25.50
N LEU A 328 3.08 26.61 -25.58
CA LEU A 328 2.08 27.65 -25.85
C LEU A 328 1.40 27.50 -27.21
N THR A 329 2.11 27.07 -28.24
CA THR A 329 1.52 26.84 -29.57
C THR A 329 0.54 25.67 -29.56
N ARG A 330 0.85 24.61 -28.81
CA ARG A 330 0.09 23.35 -28.84
C ARG A 330 -1.00 23.28 -27.76
N TRP A 331 -0.78 23.92 -26.61
CA TRP A 331 -1.72 24.01 -25.48
C TRP A 331 -1.73 25.45 -24.93
N PRO A 332 -2.34 26.41 -25.64
CA PRO A 332 -2.24 27.83 -25.33
C PRO A 332 -2.82 28.19 -23.95
N GLU A 333 -4.04 27.74 -23.64
CA GLU A 333 -4.71 28.07 -22.38
C GLU A 333 -4.02 27.43 -21.18
N ALA A 334 -3.76 26.12 -21.25
CA ALA A 334 -3.05 25.37 -20.21
C ALA A 334 -1.66 25.94 -19.92
N THR A 335 -0.87 26.20 -20.97
CA THR A 335 0.49 26.73 -20.79
C THR A 335 0.47 28.18 -20.28
N ALA A 336 -0.50 29.00 -20.71
CA ALA A 336 -0.65 30.36 -20.19
C ALA A 336 -0.96 30.37 -18.69
N ASP A 337 -1.85 29.50 -18.21
CA ASP A 337 -2.18 29.37 -16.78
C ASP A 337 -0.99 28.83 -15.96
N LEU A 338 -0.30 27.81 -16.49
CA LEU A 338 0.91 27.27 -15.87
C LEU A 338 2.01 28.34 -15.71
N MET A 339 2.21 29.19 -16.73
CA MET A 339 3.19 30.29 -16.74
C MET A 339 2.74 31.55 -15.99
N ALA A 340 1.45 31.71 -15.69
CA ALA A 340 0.95 32.89 -14.96
C ALA A 340 1.29 32.84 -13.46
N ARG A 341 1.62 31.66 -12.95
CA ARG A 341 1.87 31.35 -11.53
C ARG A 341 3.26 30.75 -11.28
N SER A 342 4.13 30.75 -12.29
CA SER A 342 5.49 30.17 -12.28
C SER A 342 6.56 31.16 -11.89
#